data_AF-A0A432QYB8-F1
#
_entry.id   AF-A0A432QYB8-F1
#
_cell.length_a   1.000
_cell.length_b   1.000
_cell.length_c   1.000
_cell.angle_alpha   90.00
_cell.angle_beta   90.00
_cell.angle_gamma   90.00
#
_symmetry.space_group_name_H-M   'P 1'
#
loop_
_entity.id
_entity.type
_entity.pdbx_description
1 polymer ?
#
loop_
_entity_poly.entity_id
_entity_poly.type
_entity_poly.pdbx_seq_one_letter_code
_entity_poly.pdbx_strand_id
1 'polypeptide(L)'
;MHRNRKLMLGAGLLAFSLSEAVHSADLKSVIEMPDASKILKKDRLAPPKKYTMPKECITTDPLAIARGEYIFHNLNGKKAKKEPPKGLTKFVMVNGKKKPKQYGNCVACHNIEGAKGGGNVGPDLTHYKQYFIDTGVRSYAYVYQQIADPRVHNPNTHMTVNLTTGLFTPREICDIASYVVSEKK
;
A
#
# COMPACT_ATOMS: atom_id res chain seq x y z
N MET A 1 40.19 15.07 81.90
CA MET A 1 41.66 15.04 81.70
C MET A 1 41.97 15.14 80.22
N HIS A 2 42.69 16.19 79.83
CA HIS A 2 43.26 16.39 78.50
C HIS A 2 44.25 15.27 78.14
N ARG A 3 44.23 14.80 76.88
CA ARG A 3 45.47 14.56 76.14
C ARG A 3 45.26 14.57 74.63
N ASN A 4 45.76 15.64 74.02
CA ASN A 4 46.12 15.76 72.61
C ASN A 4 47.33 14.86 72.26
N ARG A 5 47.50 14.66 70.94
CA ARG A 5 48.63 14.09 70.16
C ARG A 5 48.37 12.65 69.70
N LYS A 6 48.50 12.27 68.42
CA LYS A 6 49.33 12.82 67.33
C LYS A 6 48.76 12.39 65.97
N LEU A 7 49.00 13.27 65.00
CA LEU A 7 48.95 13.09 63.55
C LEU A 7 49.66 11.80 63.09
N MET A 8 49.01 11.03 62.22
CA MET A 8 49.67 10.14 61.24
C MET A 8 48.91 10.32 59.93
N LEU A 9 49.58 10.98 58.98
CA LEU A 9 49.23 11.02 57.57
C LEU A 9 49.18 9.59 57.03
N GLY A 10 48.13 9.25 56.29
CA GLY A 10 48.05 8.01 55.54
C GLY A 10 47.05 8.17 54.41
N ALA A 11 47.58 8.21 53.19
CA ALA A 11 46.87 8.44 51.94
C ALA A 11 45.60 7.60 51.75
N GLY A 12 44.56 8.24 51.24
CA GLY A 12 43.35 7.59 50.73
C GLY A 12 42.66 8.52 49.75
N LEU A 13 43.34 8.76 48.62
CA LEU A 13 42.84 9.52 47.48
C LEU A 13 41.43 9.07 47.09
N LEU A 14 40.64 10.07 46.71
CA LEU A 14 39.53 10.05 45.75
C LEU A 14 39.33 8.72 45.01
N ALA A 15 38.19 8.10 45.25
CA ALA A 15 37.57 7.21 44.27
C ALA A 15 36.09 7.61 44.10
N PHE A 16 35.87 8.88 43.76
CA PHE A 16 34.68 9.29 43.01
C PHE A 16 35.12 9.51 41.57
N SER A 17 34.34 8.97 40.64
CA SER A 17 34.53 8.97 39.17
C SER A 17 35.59 7.99 38.65
N LEU A 18 35.13 6.93 37.98
CA LEU A 18 35.67 6.36 36.74
C LEU A 18 35.03 4.98 36.49
N SER A 19 33.78 4.97 36.03
CA SER A 19 33.24 3.81 35.31
C SER A 19 32.12 4.19 34.33
N GLU A 20 32.27 5.35 33.67
CA GLU A 20 31.60 5.62 32.40
C GLU A 20 32.63 5.60 31.26
N ALA A 21 33.21 4.42 31.01
CA ALA A 21 34.07 4.20 29.84
C ALA A 21 34.11 2.72 29.46
N VAL A 22 32.97 2.02 29.46
CA VAL A 22 32.85 0.73 28.79
C VAL A 22 32.44 0.97 27.34
N HIS A 23 33.45 1.30 26.55
CA HIS A 23 33.66 0.86 25.16
C HIS A 23 32.38 0.44 24.42
N SER A 24 31.90 1.34 23.55
CA SER A 24 31.09 0.96 22.40
C SER A 24 31.96 0.08 21.49
N ALA A 25 32.09 -1.19 21.83
CA ALA A 25 32.74 -2.16 20.96
C ALA A 25 31.95 -2.19 19.65
N ASP A 26 32.64 -2.12 18.52
CA ASP A 26 32.01 -2.20 17.21
C ASP A 26 31.49 -3.64 17.01
N LEU A 27 30.26 -3.92 17.44
CA LEU A 27 29.61 -5.22 17.33
C LEU A 27 29.35 -5.63 15.86
N LYS A 28 29.70 -4.81 14.87
CA LYS A 28 29.54 -5.13 13.43
C LYS A 28 30.26 -6.41 12.99
N SER A 29 31.32 -6.83 13.68
CA SER A 29 32.01 -8.09 13.39
C SER A 29 31.34 -9.32 14.00
N VAL A 30 30.41 -9.12 14.96
CA VAL A 30 29.71 -10.18 15.69
C VAL A 30 28.25 -10.29 15.26
N ILE A 31 27.66 -9.19 14.78
CA ILE A 31 26.27 -9.12 14.32
C ILE A 31 26.28 -8.94 12.81
N GLU A 32 25.68 -9.90 12.09
CA GLU A 32 25.44 -9.75 10.66
C GLU A 32 24.51 -8.55 10.42
N MET A 33 25.06 -7.49 9.82
CA MET A 33 24.31 -6.31 9.40
C MET A 33 24.14 -6.34 7.88
N PRO A 34 22.99 -6.83 7.36
CA PRO A 34 22.75 -6.83 5.92
C PRO A 34 22.73 -5.39 5.38
N ASP A 35 23.20 -5.22 4.15
CA ASP A 35 23.24 -3.91 3.48
C ASP A 35 21.82 -3.38 3.26
N ALA A 36 21.42 -2.46 4.14
CA ALA A 36 20.11 -1.82 4.10
C ALA A 36 19.87 -1.08 2.78
N SER A 37 20.89 -0.52 2.14
CA SER A 37 20.74 0.16 0.85
C SER A 37 20.36 -0.81 -0.26
N LYS A 38 20.90 -2.04 -0.24
CA LYS A 38 20.51 -3.10 -1.18
C LYS A 38 19.09 -3.58 -0.93
N ILE A 39 18.64 -3.65 0.32
CA ILE A 39 17.26 -4.01 0.66
C ILE A 39 16.30 -2.91 0.17
N LEU A 40 16.57 -1.66 0.50
CA LEU A 40 15.76 -0.51 0.07
C LEU A 40 15.68 -0.40 -1.45
N LYS A 41 16.76 -0.70 -2.18
CA LYS A 41 16.74 -0.75 -3.65
C LYS A 41 15.81 -1.83 -4.20
N LYS A 42 15.64 -2.97 -3.51
CA LYS A 42 14.70 -4.03 -3.89
C LYS A 42 13.25 -3.66 -3.56
N ASP A 43 13.03 -2.93 -2.49
CA ASP A 43 11.70 -2.50 -2.05
C ASP A 43 11.22 -1.21 -2.75
N ARG A 44 12.13 -0.51 -3.43
CA ARG A 44 11.82 0.72 -4.16
C ARG A 44 10.84 0.43 -5.29
N LEU A 45 9.68 1.08 -5.22
CA LEU A 45 8.71 1.08 -6.31
C LEU A 45 9.35 1.65 -7.58
N ALA A 46 9.05 1.03 -8.73
CA ALA A 46 9.41 1.60 -10.01
C ALA A 46 8.79 3.01 -10.17
N PRO A 47 9.41 3.90 -10.98
CA PRO A 47 8.90 5.25 -11.21
C PRO A 47 7.44 5.28 -11.69
N PRO A 48 6.71 6.40 -11.51
CA PRO A 48 5.38 6.58 -12.06
C PRO A 48 5.35 6.25 -13.56
N LYS A 49 4.34 5.47 -13.98
CA LYS A 49 4.22 5.04 -15.37
C LYS A 49 2.87 5.47 -15.95
N LYS A 50 2.93 6.10 -17.12
CA LYS A 50 1.74 6.36 -17.94
C LYS A 50 1.35 5.08 -18.69
N TYR A 51 0.09 4.71 -18.59
CA TYR A 51 -0.51 3.56 -19.26
C TYR A 51 -1.52 4.04 -20.31
N THR A 52 -1.56 3.34 -21.43
CA THR A 52 -2.56 3.60 -22.47
C THR A 52 -3.75 2.69 -22.23
N MET A 53 -4.94 3.27 -22.12
CA MET A 53 -6.18 2.51 -21.99
C MET A 53 -6.42 1.70 -23.27
N PRO A 54 -6.66 0.37 -23.18
CA PRO A 54 -7.11 -0.40 -24.34
C PRO A 54 -8.43 0.14 -24.91
N LYS A 55 -8.65 0.02 -26.23
CA LYS A 55 -9.89 0.52 -26.87
C LYS A 55 -11.14 -0.12 -26.28
N GLU A 56 -11.12 -1.44 -26.07
CA GLU A 56 -12.25 -2.23 -25.53
C GLU A 56 -12.31 -2.24 -23.99
N CYS A 57 -11.66 -1.28 -23.32
CA CYS A 57 -11.51 -1.33 -21.88
C CYS A 57 -12.80 -1.00 -21.12
N ILE A 58 -13.53 0.03 -21.55
CA ILE A 58 -14.81 0.41 -20.94
C ILE A 58 -15.94 -0.32 -21.64
N THR A 59 -16.75 -1.04 -20.86
CA THR A 59 -17.85 -1.86 -21.38
C THR A 59 -19.05 -1.85 -20.44
N THR A 60 -20.22 -2.13 -21.00
CA THR A 60 -21.47 -2.37 -20.26
C THR A 60 -21.75 -3.86 -20.04
N ASP A 61 -20.80 -4.75 -20.38
CA ASP A 61 -20.92 -6.18 -20.11
C ASP A 61 -21.18 -6.45 -18.61
N PRO A 62 -22.31 -7.06 -18.24
CA PRO A 62 -22.64 -7.36 -16.86
C PRO A 62 -21.57 -8.20 -16.14
N LEU A 63 -20.88 -9.09 -16.85
CA LEU A 63 -19.81 -9.89 -16.25
C LEU A 63 -18.58 -9.04 -15.92
N ALA A 64 -18.24 -8.07 -16.78
CA ALA A 64 -17.13 -7.15 -16.51
C ALA A 64 -17.44 -6.23 -15.33
N ILE A 65 -18.66 -5.68 -15.29
CA ILE A 65 -19.14 -4.86 -14.17
C ILE A 65 -19.13 -5.67 -12.87
N ALA A 66 -19.63 -6.92 -12.88
CA ALA A 66 -19.63 -7.78 -11.70
C ALA A 66 -18.21 -8.12 -11.21
N ARG A 67 -17.25 -8.30 -12.12
CA ARG A 67 -15.83 -8.47 -11.75
C ARG A 67 -15.27 -7.19 -11.12
N GLY A 68 -15.53 -6.03 -11.71
CA GLY A 68 -15.11 -4.75 -11.17
C GLY A 68 -15.68 -4.47 -9.79
N GLU A 69 -16.98 -4.69 -9.61
CA GLU A 69 -17.67 -4.60 -8.32
C GLU A 69 -17.04 -5.56 -7.31
N TYR A 70 -16.83 -6.83 -7.68
CA TYR A 70 -16.23 -7.81 -6.80
C TYR A 70 -14.83 -7.37 -6.34
N ILE A 71 -13.99 -6.86 -7.25
CA ILE A 71 -12.65 -6.36 -6.89
C ILE A 71 -12.76 -5.15 -5.96
N PHE A 72 -13.64 -4.19 -6.29
CA PHE A 72 -13.78 -2.94 -5.55
C PHE A 72 -14.21 -3.16 -4.09
N HIS A 73 -15.19 -4.05 -3.86
CA HIS A 73 -15.80 -4.28 -2.56
C HIS A 73 -15.12 -5.37 -1.72
N ASN A 74 -14.24 -6.19 -2.30
CA ASN A 74 -13.62 -7.28 -1.55
C ASN A 74 -12.31 -6.92 -0.86
N LEU A 75 -12.15 -7.53 0.31
CA LEU A 75 -10.93 -7.51 1.08
C LEU A 75 -9.83 -8.33 0.39
N ASN A 76 -8.61 -8.07 0.83
CA ASN A 76 -7.42 -8.75 0.37
C ASN A 76 -7.30 -10.20 0.90
N GLY A 77 -6.88 -11.12 0.03
CA GLY A 77 -6.47 -12.47 0.39
C GLY A 77 -7.59 -13.35 0.90
N LYS A 78 -7.32 -14.11 1.99
CA LYS A 78 -8.30 -15.07 2.56
C LYS A 78 -9.57 -14.42 3.10
N LYS A 79 -9.56 -13.10 3.27
CA LYS A 79 -10.70 -12.32 3.77
C LYS A 79 -11.66 -11.90 2.64
N ALA A 80 -11.32 -12.13 1.37
CA ALA A 80 -12.25 -11.96 0.27
C ALA A 80 -13.49 -12.83 0.51
N LYS A 81 -14.68 -12.22 0.48
CA LYS A 81 -15.96 -12.87 0.75
C LYS A 81 -16.59 -13.27 -0.58
N LYS A 82 -17.47 -14.27 -0.53
CA LYS A 82 -18.21 -14.80 -1.69
C LYS A 82 -17.30 -15.44 -2.76
N GLU A 83 -17.89 -16.23 -3.64
CA GLU A 83 -17.18 -16.76 -4.80
C GLU A 83 -16.88 -15.64 -5.79
N PRO A 84 -15.67 -15.58 -6.37
CA PRO A 84 -15.35 -14.62 -7.41
C PRO A 84 -16.19 -14.91 -8.67
N PRO A 85 -16.67 -13.87 -9.38
CA PRO A 85 -17.31 -14.02 -10.68
C PRO A 85 -16.40 -14.73 -11.69
N LYS A 86 -17.00 -15.33 -12.71
CA LYS A 86 -16.28 -16.00 -13.81
C LYS A 86 -15.21 -15.06 -14.38
N GLY A 87 -13.97 -15.57 -14.46
CA GLY A 87 -12.81 -14.81 -14.91
C GLY A 87 -11.96 -14.20 -13.79
N LEU A 88 -12.38 -14.29 -12.53
CA LEU A 88 -11.53 -14.01 -11.36
C LEU A 88 -11.21 -15.31 -10.61
N THR A 89 -10.16 -15.28 -9.78
CA THR A 89 -9.70 -16.45 -9.03
C THR A 89 -9.40 -16.10 -7.59
N LYS A 90 -9.78 -16.98 -6.66
CA LYS A 90 -9.43 -16.82 -5.23
C LYS A 90 -7.93 -16.94 -4.97
N PHE A 91 -7.21 -17.65 -5.83
CA PHE A 91 -5.80 -17.94 -5.64
C PHE A 91 -5.01 -17.71 -6.93
N VAL A 92 -3.79 -17.21 -6.76
CA VAL A 92 -2.81 -17.03 -7.82
C VAL A 92 -1.54 -17.81 -7.48
N MET A 93 -0.81 -18.23 -8.50
CA MET A 93 0.51 -18.84 -8.32
C MET A 93 1.56 -17.74 -8.34
N VAL A 94 2.30 -17.59 -7.24
CA VAL A 94 3.41 -16.65 -7.13
C VAL A 94 4.64 -17.46 -6.76
N ASN A 95 5.62 -17.49 -7.67
CA ASN A 95 6.87 -18.26 -7.51
C ASN A 95 6.60 -19.74 -7.16
N GLY A 96 5.69 -20.38 -7.90
CA GLY A 96 5.31 -21.79 -7.69
C GLY A 96 4.47 -22.06 -6.45
N LYS A 97 4.10 -21.05 -5.66
CA LYS A 97 3.27 -21.21 -4.46
C LYS A 97 1.86 -20.63 -4.67
N LYS A 98 0.85 -21.40 -4.29
CA LYS A 98 -0.55 -20.95 -4.27
C LYS A 98 -0.74 -19.90 -3.18
N LYS A 99 -1.06 -18.67 -3.56
CA LYS A 99 -1.32 -17.56 -2.65
C LYS A 99 -2.73 -16.99 -2.86
N PRO A 100 -3.41 -16.52 -1.80
CA PRO A 100 -4.67 -15.81 -1.93
C PRO A 100 -4.51 -14.54 -2.79
N LYS A 101 -5.41 -14.34 -3.77
CA LYS A 101 -5.42 -13.13 -4.61
C LYS A 101 -5.70 -11.90 -3.75
N GLN A 102 -4.97 -10.82 -4.02
CA GLN A 102 -5.20 -9.51 -3.43
C GLN A 102 -6.14 -8.73 -4.37
N TYR A 103 -7.16 -8.09 -3.81
CA TYR A 103 -8.20 -7.36 -4.54
C TYR A 103 -8.17 -5.85 -4.28
N GLY A 104 -7.14 -5.33 -3.63
CA GLY A 104 -6.93 -3.90 -3.42
C GLY A 104 -7.77 -3.30 -2.28
N ASN A 105 -8.98 -3.80 -2.03
CA ASN A 105 -9.90 -3.32 -0.99
C ASN A 105 -10.25 -1.82 -1.17
N CYS A 106 -10.69 -1.45 -2.37
CA CYS A 106 -10.94 -0.07 -2.77
C CYS A 106 -11.95 0.63 -1.84
N VAL A 107 -12.97 -0.11 -1.38
CA VAL A 107 -14.01 0.39 -0.48
C VAL A 107 -13.48 0.86 0.89
N ALA A 108 -12.30 0.39 1.33
CA ALA A 108 -11.72 0.86 2.60
C ALA A 108 -11.23 2.32 2.53
N CYS A 109 -10.98 2.83 1.33
CA CYS A 109 -10.57 4.23 1.13
C CYS A 109 -11.66 5.06 0.47
N HIS A 110 -12.50 4.45 -0.39
CA HIS A 110 -13.52 5.13 -1.17
C HIS A 110 -14.92 4.70 -0.78
N ASN A 111 -15.85 5.65 -0.80
CA ASN A 111 -17.27 5.35 -0.87
C ASN A 111 -17.73 5.25 -2.34
N ILE A 112 -18.72 4.41 -2.60
CA ILE A 112 -19.42 4.28 -3.88
C ILE A 112 -20.84 3.77 -3.59
N GLU A 113 -21.78 3.91 -4.51
CA GLU A 113 -23.16 3.47 -4.32
C GLU A 113 -23.25 2.01 -3.86
N GLY A 114 -24.00 1.80 -2.77
CA GLY A 114 -24.19 0.46 -2.19
C GLY A 114 -23.02 -0.05 -1.33
N ALA A 115 -21.94 0.71 -1.18
CA ALA A 115 -20.83 0.35 -0.30
C ALA A 115 -21.28 0.24 1.16
N LYS A 116 -20.78 -0.80 1.85
CA LYS A 116 -20.95 -0.97 3.30
C LYS A 116 -19.64 -0.64 3.99
N GLY A 117 -19.61 0.48 4.73
CA GLY A 117 -18.42 0.97 5.41
C GLY A 117 -17.39 1.58 4.45
N GLY A 118 -17.87 2.38 3.48
CA GLY A 118 -17.02 3.14 2.57
C GLY A 118 -16.08 4.09 3.32
N GLY A 119 -14.82 4.14 2.89
CA GLY A 119 -13.81 5.04 3.46
C GLY A 119 -13.94 6.48 2.97
N ASN A 120 -13.14 7.36 3.57
CA ASN A 120 -13.08 8.80 3.27
C ASN A 120 -11.66 9.33 3.00
N VAL A 121 -10.69 8.42 2.81
CA VAL A 121 -9.30 8.77 2.46
C VAL A 121 -9.19 9.11 0.98
N GLY A 122 -9.88 8.33 0.14
CA GLY A 122 -10.08 8.63 -1.27
C GLY A 122 -11.37 9.45 -1.47
N PRO A 123 -11.52 10.12 -2.63
CA PRO A 123 -12.77 10.80 -2.97
C PRO A 123 -13.96 9.84 -2.99
N ASP A 124 -15.13 10.35 -2.62
CA ASP A 124 -16.40 9.66 -2.82
C ASP A 124 -16.65 9.50 -4.33
N LEU A 125 -16.98 8.28 -4.74
CA LEU A 125 -17.27 7.90 -6.13
C LEU A 125 -18.76 7.74 -6.37
N THR A 126 -19.60 8.10 -5.41
CA THR A 126 -21.06 8.17 -5.58
C THR A 126 -21.40 9.15 -6.70
N HIS A 127 -22.20 8.67 -7.65
CA HIS A 127 -22.61 9.33 -8.88
C HIS A 127 -21.43 9.74 -9.79
N TYR A 128 -20.32 9.01 -9.74
CA TYR A 128 -19.10 9.36 -10.47
C TYR A 128 -19.33 9.55 -11.97
N LYS A 129 -20.08 8.65 -12.61
CA LYS A 129 -20.42 8.76 -14.04
C LYS A 129 -21.13 10.08 -14.33
N GLN A 130 -22.21 10.35 -13.59
CA GLN A 130 -23.02 11.55 -13.79
C GLN A 130 -22.21 12.84 -13.62
N TYR A 131 -21.38 12.92 -12.57
CA TYR A 131 -20.67 14.15 -12.25
C TYR A 131 -19.38 14.37 -13.05
N PHE A 132 -18.70 13.30 -13.46
CA PHE A 132 -17.38 13.43 -14.08
C PHE A 132 -17.30 12.94 -15.51
N ILE A 133 -18.00 11.87 -15.86
CA ILE A 133 -17.97 11.31 -17.22
C ILE A 133 -18.97 12.05 -18.11
N ASP A 134 -20.21 12.18 -17.67
CA ASP A 134 -21.29 12.74 -18.49
C ASP A 134 -21.14 14.24 -18.70
N THR A 135 -20.48 14.92 -17.76
CA THR A 135 -20.08 16.33 -17.88
C THR A 135 -18.80 16.55 -18.69
N GLY A 136 -18.08 15.48 -19.03
CA GLY A 136 -16.79 15.54 -19.73
C GLY A 136 -15.60 16.02 -18.89
N VAL A 137 -15.77 16.25 -17.57
CA VAL A 137 -14.69 16.68 -16.66
C VAL A 137 -13.56 15.64 -16.58
N ARG A 138 -13.90 14.36 -16.72
CA ARG A 138 -12.96 13.22 -16.77
C ARG A 138 -13.26 12.35 -17.98
N SER A 139 -12.20 11.86 -18.61
CA SER A 139 -12.29 10.84 -19.65
C SER A 139 -12.15 9.45 -19.06
N TYR A 140 -12.61 8.44 -19.79
CA TYR A 140 -12.36 7.04 -19.44
C TYR A 140 -10.87 6.71 -19.33
N ALA A 141 -10.03 7.30 -20.19
CA ALA A 141 -8.59 7.15 -20.13
C ALA A 141 -7.99 7.74 -18.84
N TYR A 142 -8.55 8.85 -18.32
CA TYR A 142 -8.16 9.38 -17.02
C TYR A 142 -8.48 8.39 -15.90
N VAL A 143 -9.69 7.81 -15.88
CA VAL A 143 -10.10 6.84 -14.85
C VAL A 143 -9.21 5.60 -14.89
N TYR A 144 -8.96 5.06 -16.09
CA TYR A 144 -8.05 3.94 -16.28
C TYR A 144 -6.65 4.26 -15.75
N GLN A 145 -6.08 5.42 -16.09
CA GLN A 145 -4.77 5.84 -15.60
C GLN A 145 -4.76 6.02 -14.08
N GLN A 146 -5.79 6.63 -13.52
CA GLN A 146 -5.92 6.87 -12.08
C GLN A 146 -5.91 5.54 -11.30
N ILE A 147 -6.59 4.52 -11.81
CA ILE A 147 -6.61 3.18 -11.20
C ILE A 147 -5.31 2.43 -11.50
N ALA A 148 -4.71 2.58 -12.68
CA ALA A 148 -3.49 1.88 -13.06
C ALA A 148 -2.25 2.35 -12.27
N ASP A 149 -2.00 3.65 -12.25
CA ASP A 149 -0.92 4.31 -11.51
C ASP A 149 -1.31 5.78 -11.22
N PRO A 150 -1.84 6.06 -10.02
CA PRO A 150 -2.32 7.39 -9.66
C PRO A 150 -1.19 8.44 -9.54
N ARG A 151 0.07 8.00 -9.46
CA ARG A 151 1.23 8.88 -9.29
C ARG A 151 1.51 9.76 -10.49
N VAL A 152 0.95 9.40 -11.66
CA VAL A 152 1.01 10.23 -12.88
C VAL A 152 0.22 11.53 -12.71
N HIS A 153 -0.87 11.50 -11.96
CA HIS A 153 -1.68 12.70 -11.70
C HIS A 153 -1.30 13.36 -10.37
N ASN A 154 -0.96 12.56 -9.35
CA ASN A 154 -0.54 13.07 -8.05
C ASN A 154 0.62 12.22 -7.49
N PRO A 155 1.87 12.70 -7.51
CA PRO A 155 3.02 11.93 -7.02
C PRO A 155 2.94 11.61 -5.52
N ASN A 156 2.13 12.35 -4.75
CA ASN A 156 1.92 12.17 -3.31
C ASN A 156 0.63 11.42 -2.96
N THR A 157 0.05 10.69 -3.93
CA THR A 157 -1.18 9.93 -3.73
C THR A 157 -1.03 8.80 -2.70
N HIS A 158 -2.10 8.56 -1.94
CA HIS A 158 -2.24 7.39 -1.07
C HIS A 158 -2.92 6.19 -1.77
N MET A 159 -3.45 6.40 -2.97
CA MET A 159 -4.07 5.34 -3.75
C MET A 159 -3.01 4.33 -4.20
N THR A 160 -3.38 3.05 -4.20
CA THR A 160 -2.46 1.95 -4.52
C THR A 160 -1.93 2.05 -5.95
N VAL A 161 -0.67 1.64 -6.14
CA VAL A 161 0.02 1.67 -7.44
C VAL A 161 -0.16 0.33 -8.16
N ASN A 162 -1.24 0.17 -8.89
CA ASN A 162 -1.75 -1.17 -9.21
C ASN A 162 -1.00 -1.92 -10.32
N LEU A 163 -0.84 -1.32 -11.51
CA LEU A 163 -0.17 -2.01 -12.61
C LEU A 163 1.36 -2.06 -12.41
N THR A 164 1.93 -1.03 -11.79
CA THR A 164 3.38 -0.98 -11.56
C THR A 164 3.85 -1.99 -10.52
N THR A 165 3.00 -2.31 -9.53
CA THR A 165 3.29 -3.37 -8.55
C THR A 165 2.80 -4.76 -8.98
N GLY A 166 2.05 -4.85 -10.09
CA GLY A 166 1.42 -6.08 -10.55
C GLY A 166 0.28 -6.57 -9.67
N LEU A 167 -0.31 -5.69 -8.83
CA LEU A 167 -1.46 -6.03 -7.99
C LEU A 167 -2.65 -6.47 -8.86
N PHE A 168 -2.86 -5.73 -9.95
CA PHE A 168 -3.86 -6.01 -10.96
C PHE A 168 -3.24 -6.20 -12.34
N THR A 169 -3.95 -6.95 -13.17
CA THR A 169 -3.70 -7.04 -14.61
C THR A 169 -4.40 -5.90 -15.35
N PRO A 170 -3.99 -5.55 -16.59
CA PRO A 170 -4.69 -4.55 -17.39
C PRO A 170 -6.18 -4.82 -17.56
N ARG A 171 -6.59 -6.09 -17.67
CA ARG A 171 -8.00 -6.48 -17.76
C ARG A 171 -8.75 -6.23 -16.46
N GLU A 172 -8.15 -6.52 -15.30
CA GLU A 172 -8.75 -6.21 -14.00
C GLU A 172 -8.91 -4.69 -13.82
N ILE A 173 -7.96 -3.87 -14.28
CA ILE A 173 -8.14 -2.40 -14.29
C ILE A 173 -9.31 -1.99 -15.17
N CYS A 174 -9.50 -2.62 -16.33
CA CYS A 174 -10.66 -2.36 -17.19
C CYS A 174 -11.98 -2.77 -16.54
N ASP A 175 -12.02 -3.92 -15.87
CA ASP A 175 -13.19 -4.38 -15.11
C ASP A 175 -13.55 -3.35 -14.01
N ILE A 176 -12.56 -2.89 -13.24
CA ILE A 176 -12.76 -1.87 -12.17
C ILE A 176 -13.19 -0.53 -12.78
N ALA A 177 -12.52 -0.06 -13.84
CA ALA A 177 -12.84 1.21 -14.49
C ALA A 177 -14.25 1.19 -15.06
N SER A 178 -14.64 0.10 -15.74
CA SER A 178 -16.00 -0.13 -16.24
C SER A 178 -17.02 -0.10 -15.12
N TYR A 179 -16.72 -0.77 -13.99
CA TYR A 179 -17.57 -0.68 -12.81
C TYR A 179 -17.67 0.75 -12.30
N VAL A 180 -16.58 1.49 -12.08
CA VAL A 180 -16.63 2.86 -11.54
C VAL A 180 -17.46 3.79 -12.43
N VAL A 181 -17.33 3.68 -13.76
CA VAL A 181 -18.04 4.54 -14.72
C VAL A 181 -19.37 3.98 -15.21
N SER A 182 -19.83 2.83 -14.70
CA SER A 182 -21.14 2.30 -15.04
C SER A 182 -22.24 3.14 -14.39
N GLU A 183 -23.43 3.10 -14.97
CA GLU A 183 -24.63 3.50 -14.23
C GLU A 183 -24.82 2.56 -13.02
N LYS A 184 -25.18 3.15 -11.89
CA LYS A 184 -25.55 2.44 -10.66
C LYS A 184 -27.07 2.55 -10.53
N LYS A 185 -27.71 1.43 -10.19
CA LYS A 185 -29.15 1.35 -9.97
C LYS A 185 -29.46 1.43 -8.48
#